data_AF-A0A8B6CPK3-F1
#
_entry.id   AF-A0A8B6CPK3-F1
#
_cell.length_a   1.000
_cell.length_b   1.000
_cell.length_c   1.000
_cell.angle_alpha   90.00
_cell.angle_beta   90.00
_cell.angle_gamma   90.00
#
_symmetry.space_group_name_H-M   'P 1'
#
loop_
_entity.id
_entity.type
_entity.pdbx_description
1 polymer ?
#
loop_
_entity_poly.entity_id
_entity_poly.type
_entity_poly.pdbx_seq_one_letter_code
_entity_poly.pdbx_strand_id
1 'polypeptide(L)'
;MDIEDRRRYFVVGSVILEIVQPLFRARLEKDYSNKGLRSFQAFLCTLPVLHILFHLRHRNAYCCKDNMNCRNNSKLPLIYCQWDMLYTENPGQPGHNCHCKFIANPVQLNDLDITLASLILLNCCHLGTSEENAIRKLRRYKNDYLSHNTEGKINETEYKSLWTDLTNFVLHLDPNKQDDLIRIEKRPLDEGLCNRYSLDLLNIHKKLNEMGIQIQEISSGMQMMGPQIQGISSRVQVMGPHIQGITSDIQELLSYQRNAATCQYCKKTLIEQGMNERKINSYKLGQDIFYQHGEIDLKFLLNENYIGTIKDVVIMDDGRLVMCLYYESRLLICNTDGSEEAAIPVKGMPYSITAVNNSTVAVTVYQTSINQRIDIYDIYNKHKLKSIPVPGLVCYYGITMIKNKIVVGGRDMGLLIVDYLTGEILQNTGTHCGPWGIHSSSDKIVFSDYMRNKNNLHWYSFTDDFIHTLTLPSIPLSMTTLRDGSLYALCKDGSVQHVSSNRKQFKTLKTNQSQGFIDFGTIRYNSKQKKMVTLNSKDRIVKILHEV
;
A
#
# COMPACT_ATOMS: atom_id res chain seq x y z
N MET A 1 -16.36 5.35 -37.41
CA MET A 1 -17.77 5.36 -37.03
C MET A 1 -18.36 6.63 -37.60
N ASP A 2 -19.41 6.53 -38.41
CA ASP A 2 -20.04 7.75 -38.92
C ASP A 2 -20.78 8.47 -37.77
N ILE A 3 -21.16 9.73 -38.02
CA ILE A 3 -21.79 10.58 -37.01
C ILE A 3 -23.13 10.00 -36.55
N GLU A 4 -23.85 9.30 -37.43
CA GLU A 4 -25.17 8.76 -37.14
C GLU A 4 -25.11 7.48 -36.31
N ASP A 5 -24.12 6.61 -36.55
CA ASP A 5 -23.82 5.46 -35.70
C ASP A 5 -23.48 5.91 -34.26
N ARG A 6 -22.70 6.99 -34.12
CA ARG A 6 -22.40 7.61 -32.82
C ARG A 6 -23.65 8.17 -32.16
N ARG A 7 -24.52 8.82 -32.94
CA ARG A 7 -25.81 9.31 -32.47
C ARG A 7 -26.66 8.21 -31.88
N ARG A 8 -26.83 7.12 -32.63
CA ARG A 8 -27.64 5.96 -32.23
C ARG A 8 -27.12 5.35 -30.92
N TYR A 9 -25.80 5.21 -30.79
CA TYR A 9 -25.15 4.77 -29.55
C TYR A 9 -25.46 5.71 -28.38
N PHE A 10 -25.29 7.01 -28.60
CA PHE A 10 -25.51 8.04 -27.58
C PHE A 10 -26.96 8.09 -27.11
N VAL A 11 -27.92 8.01 -28.03
CA VAL A 11 -29.36 7.99 -27.74
C VAL A 11 -29.73 6.80 -26.84
N VAL A 12 -29.26 5.61 -27.19
CA VAL A 12 -29.51 4.39 -26.41
C VAL A 12 -28.88 4.47 -25.02
N GLY A 13 -27.62 4.90 -24.94
CA GLY A 13 -26.92 5.10 -23.67
C GLY A 13 -27.60 6.14 -22.78
N SER A 14 -28.10 7.23 -23.38
CA SER A 14 -28.83 8.28 -22.67
C SER A 14 -30.13 7.76 -22.06
N VAL A 15 -30.90 6.92 -22.76
CA VAL A 15 -32.11 6.31 -22.17
C VAL A 15 -31.78 5.43 -20.98
N ILE A 16 -30.71 4.65 -21.06
CA ILE A 16 -30.27 3.78 -19.96
C ILE A 16 -29.92 4.61 -18.72
N LEU A 17 -29.15 5.69 -18.90
CA LEU A 17 -28.65 6.51 -17.79
C LEU A 17 -29.70 7.49 -17.25
N GLU A 18 -30.47 8.14 -18.12
CA GLU A 18 -31.41 9.20 -17.75
C GLU A 18 -32.80 8.68 -17.37
N ILE A 19 -33.18 7.51 -17.86
CA ILE A 19 -34.52 6.97 -17.61
C ILE A 19 -34.44 5.67 -16.82
N VAL A 20 -33.79 4.64 -17.36
CA VAL A 20 -33.84 3.29 -16.77
C VAL A 20 -33.19 3.26 -15.38
N GLN A 21 -32.02 3.86 -15.22
CA GLN A 21 -31.31 3.88 -13.94
C GLN A 21 -32.10 4.62 -12.84
N PRO A 22 -32.65 5.82 -13.06
CA PRO A 22 -33.57 6.46 -12.11
C PRO A 22 -34.83 5.63 -11.81
N LEU A 23 -35.44 4.98 -12.80
CA LEU A 23 -36.60 4.11 -12.58
C LEU A 23 -36.27 2.94 -11.64
N PHE A 24 -35.13 2.28 -11.84
CA PHE A 24 -34.70 1.19 -10.98
C PHE A 24 -34.41 1.66 -9.55
N ARG A 25 -33.82 2.85 -9.39
CA ARG A 25 -33.59 3.46 -8.07
C ARG A 25 -34.89 3.76 -7.35
N ALA A 26 -35.84 4.41 -8.03
CA ALA A 26 -37.16 4.70 -7.47
C ALA A 26 -37.90 3.41 -7.09
N ARG A 27 -37.75 2.34 -7.89
CA ARG A 27 -38.32 1.03 -7.59
C ARG A 27 -37.71 0.41 -6.33
N LEU A 28 -36.38 0.44 -6.19
CA LEU A 28 -35.68 -0.04 -4.98
C LEU A 28 -36.09 0.76 -3.74
N GLU A 29 -36.21 2.09 -3.88
CA GLU A 29 -36.65 2.98 -2.82
C GLU A 29 -38.06 2.66 -2.31
N LYS A 30 -38.99 2.49 -3.25
CA LYS A 30 -40.35 2.05 -2.94
C LYS A 30 -40.35 0.69 -2.23
N ASP A 31 -39.52 -0.25 -2.67
CA ASP A 31 -39.50 -1.60 -2.10
C ASP A 31 -39.00 -1.66 -0.66
N TYR A 32 -37.95 -0.92 -0.31
CA TYR A 32 -37.53 -0.88 1.10
C TYR A 32 -38.47 -0.05 1.96
N SER A 33 -39.03 1.03 1.41
CA SER A 33 -40.01 1.87 2.12
C SER A 33 -41.28 1.07 2.44
N ASN A 34 -41.76 0.26 1.50
CA ASN A 34 -42.91 -0.64 1.70
C ASN A 34 -42.65 -1.72 2.75
N LYS A 35 -41.38 -2.10 2.96
CA LYS A 35 -40.96 -3.02 4.03
C LYS A 35 -40.82 -2.31 5.39
N GLY A 36 -41.17 -1.03 5.49
CA GLY A 36 -41.07 -0.23 6.72
C GLY A 36 -39.63 0.15 7.10
N LEU A 37 -38.69 0.06 6.16
CA LEU A 37 -37.28 0.33 6.41
C LEU A 37 -36.97 1.80 6.12
N ARG A 38 -36.14 2.40 6.97
CA ARG A 38 -35.81 3.84 6.91
C ARG A 38 -34.72 4.17 5.89
N SER A 39 -34.00 3.18 5.38
CA SER A 39 -32.91 3.41 4.44
C SER A 39 -32.63 2.18 3.57
N PHE A 40 -31.98 2.42 2.44
CA PHE A 40 -31.47 1.37 1.56
C PHE A 40 -30.43 0.47 2.25
N GLN A 41 -29.57 1.06 3.10
CA GLN A 41 -28.64 0.28 3.93
C GLN A 41 -29.39 -0.69 4.85
N ALA A 42 -30.48 -0.25 5.49
CA ALA A 42 -31.30 -1.12 6.34
C ALA A 42 -31.91 -2.28 5.54
N PHE A 43 -32.31 -2.03 4.28
CA PHE A 43 -32.77 -3.06 3.35
C PHE A 43 -31.70 -4.09 3.02
N LEU A 44 -30.50 -3.64 2.68
CA LEU A 44 -29.37 -4.53 2.42
C LEU A 44 -29.01 -5.38 3.64
N CYS A 45 -29.07 -4.81 4.85
CA CYS A 45 -28.86 -5.53 6.11
C CYS A 45 -29.99 -6.51 6.48
N THR A 46 -31.12 -6.54 5.76
CA THR A 46 -32.13 -7.55 6.06
C THR A 46 -31.60 -8.94 5.76
N LEU A 47 -31.87 -9.86 6.68
CA LEU A 47 -31.31 -11.21 6.63
C LEU A 47 -31.52 -11.91 5.28
N PRO A 48 -32.70 -11.84 4.62
CA PRO A 48 -32.89 -12.47 3.32
C PRO A 48 -32.05 -11.81 2.21
N VAL A 49 -31.92 -10.48 2.22
CA VAL A 49 -31.22 -9.72 1.18
C VAL A 49 -29.71 -9.94 1.27
N LEU A 50 -29.13 -9.76 2.46
CA LEU A 50 -27.72 -9.99 2.71
C LEU A 50 -27.32 -11.44 2.36
N HIS A 51 -28.14 -12.41 2.77
CA HIS A 51 -27.92 -13.82 2.49
C HIS A 51 -27.91 -14.11 0.98
N ILE A 52 -28.94 -13.66 0.26
CA ILE A 52 -29.07 -13.89 -1.20
C ILE A 52 -27.88 -13.28 -1.94
N LEU A 53 -27.55 -12.03 -1.62
CA LEU A 53 -26.43 -11.32 -2.25
C LEU A 53 -25.08 -11.99 -1.94
N PHE A 54 -24.88 -12.48 -0.70
CA PHE A 54 -23.66 -13.22 -0.33
C PHE A 54 -23.46 -14.45 -1.19
N HIS A 55 -24.51 -15.26 -1.40
CA HIS A 55 -24.41 -16.48 -2.22
C HIS A 55 -24.27 -16.18 -3.72
N LEU A 56 -24.70 -15.01 -4.19
CA LEU A 56 -24.40 -14.56 -5.55
C LEU A 56 -22.92 -14.17 -5.71
N ARG A 57 -22.22 -13.73 -4.65
CA ARG A 57 -20.77 -13.45 -4.68
C ARG A 57 -19.94 -14.71 -4.46
N HIS A 58 -20.20 -15.42 -3.36
CA HIS A 58 -19.38 -16.54 -2.90
C HIS A 58 -20.06 -17.87 -3.25
N ARG A 59 -20.01 -18.21 -4.54
CA ARG A 59 -20.49 -19.52 -5.02
C ARG A 59 -19.85 -20.64 -4.22
N ASN A 60 -20.66 -21.59 -3.78
CA ASN A 60 -20.25 -22.74 -2.96
C ASN A 60 -19.75 -22.43 -1.52
N ALA A 61 -19.93 -21.21 -1.01
CA ALA A 61 -19.62 -20.92 0.40
C ALA A 61 -20.75 -21.36 1.34
N TYR A 62 -20.39 -21.90 2.51
CA TYR A 62 -21.34 -22.37 3.50
C TYR A 62 -21.89 -21.24 4.37
N CYS A 63 -23.22 -21.12 4.44
CA CYS A 63 -23.91 -20.23 5.35
C CYS A 63 -24.11 -20.89 6.72
N CYS A 64 -23.83 -20.14 7.79
CA CYS A 64 -23.94 -20.60 9.18
C CYS A 64 -25.38 -20.79 9.69
N LYS A 65 -26.41 -20.33 8.95
CA LYS A 65 -27.82 -20.49 9.34
C LYS A 65 -28.52 -21.71 8.74
N ASP A 66 -27.99 -22.30 7.66
CA ASP A 66 -28.73 -23.30 6.88
C ASP A 66 -28.09 -24.68 6.85
N ASN A 67 -27.18 -25.00 7.80
CA ASN A 67 -26.61 -26.35 8.00
C ASN A 67 -26.33 -27.12 6.70
N MET A 68 -25.56 -26.53 5.79
CA MET A 68 -25.17 -27.11 4.48
C MET A 68 -26.26 -27.32 3.43
N ASN A 69 -27.50 -26.84 3.62
CA ASN A 69 -28.61 -27.03 2.68
C ASN A 69 -28.79 -25.94 1.61
N CYS A 70 -28.09 -24.80 1.70
CA CYS A 70 -28.14 -23.77 0.66
C CYS A 70 -27.41 -24.23 -0.61
N ARG A 71 -28.13 -24.92 -1.50
CA ARG A 71 -27.63 -25.26 -2.83
C ARG A 71 -27.64 -24.04 -3.74
N ASN A 72 -26.47 -23.80 -4.34
CA ASN A 72 -26.15 -22.95 -5.48
C ASN A 72 -27.34 -22.41 -6.28
N ASN A 73 -27.45 -21.08 -6.36
CA ASN A 73 -28.10 -20.45 -7.51
C ASN A 73 -27.08 -20.36 -8.64
N SER A 74 -27.30 -21.09 -9.73
CA SER A 74 -26.38 -21.27 -10.86
C SER A 74 -26.27 -20.05 -11.79
N LYS A 75 -26.68 -18.86 -11.34
CA LYS A 75 -26.57 -17.62 -12.13
C LYS A 75 -25.39 -16.76 -11.68
N LEU A 76 -24.86 -16.00 -12.64
CA LEU A 76 -23.53 -15.38 -12.71
C LEU A 76 -22.99 -14.78 -11.39
N PRO A 77 -21.68 -14.92 -11.09
CA PRO A 77 -21.07 -14.40 -9.88
C PRO A 77 -21.03 -12.86 -9.87
N LEU A 78 -21.22 -12.26 -8.69
CA LEU A 78 -21.01 -10.83 -8.41
C LEU A 78 -19.53 -10.40 -8.46
N ILE A 79 -18.61 -11.25 -8.91
CA ILE A 79 -17.15 -10.99 -8.97
C ILE A 79 -16.82 -9.71 -9.76
N TYR A 80 -17.69 -9.28 -10.68
CA TYR A 80 -17.52 -8.06 -11.48
C TYR A 80 -18.32 -6.84 -10.97
N CYS A 81 -19.01 -6.95 -9.84
CA CYS A 81 -19.84 -5.89 -9.29
C CYS A 81 -19.14 -5.21 -8.11
N GLN A 82 -19.52 -3.96 -7.86
CA GLN A 82 -19.05 -3.09 -6.77
C GLN A 82 -19.44 -3.63 -5.37
N TRP A 83 -19.12 -4.89 -5.06
CA TRP A 83 -19.50 -5.52 -3.80
C TRP A 83 -18.93 -4.78 -2.60
N ASP A 84 -17.70 -4.31 -2.72
CA ASP A 84 -17.03 -3.56 -1.65
C ASP A 84 -17.69 -2.19 -1.43
N MET A 85 -18.47 -1.68 -2.39
CA MET A 85 -19.37 -0.56 -2.13
C MET A 85 -20.56 -0.99 -1.29
N LEU A 86 -21.14 -2.17 -1.50
CA LEU A 86 -22.33 -2.62 -0.78
C LEU A 86 -22.04 -3.12 0.64
N TYR A 87 -20.93 -3.81 0.86
CA TYR A 87 -20.64 -4.49 2.12
C TYR A 87 -19.17 -4.39 2.52
N THR A 88 -18.94 -4.23 3.82
CA THR A 88 -17.64 -4.40 4.46
C THR A 88 -17.62 -5.68 5.28
N GLU A 89 -16.50 -6.39 5.21
CA GLU A 89 -16.27 -7.58 6.04
C GLU A 89 -15.82 -7.18 7.44
N ASN A 90 -16.49 -7.70 8.46
CA ASN A 90 -16.07 -7.56 9.84
C ASN A 90 -14.98 -8.59 10.17
N PRO A 91 -14.00 -8.21 11.02
CA PRO A 91 -13.01 -9.12 11.57
C PRO A 91 -13.65 -10.07 12.60
N GLY A 92 -14.48 -10.99 12.11
CA GLY A 92 -14.98 -12.11 12.91
C GLY A 92 -13.91 -13.18 13.11
N GLN A 93 -14.22 -14.20 13.91
CA GLN A 93 -13.30 -15.31 14.18
C GLN A 93 -12.72 -15.92 12.89
N PRO A 94 -11.41 -16.23 12.85
CA PRO A 94 -10.75 -16.84 11.70
C PRO A 94 -11.46 -18.16 11.30
N GLY A 95 -11.65 -18.38 9.99
CA GLY A 95 -12.11 -19.67 9.44
C GLY A 95 -13.60 -19.79 9.09
N HIS A 96 -14.44 -18.79 9.37
CA HIS A 96 -15.86 -18.79 8.97
C HIS A 96 -16.13 -17.92 7.73
N ASN A 97 -16.57 -18.49 6.60
CA ASN A 97 -17.05 -17.74 5.43
C ASN A 97 -18.58 -17.61 5.45
N CYS A 98 -19.15 -16.82 6.38
CA CYS A 98 -20.59 -16.65 6.53
C CYS A 98 -21.06 -15.22 6.21
N HIS A 99 -22.24 -15.08 5.61
CA HIS A 99 -22.89 -13.78 5.35
C HIS A 99 -23.01 -12.90 6.61
N CYS A 100 -23.09 -13.49 7.81
CA CYS A 100 -23.12 -12.78 9.10
C CYS A 100 -21.86 -11.94 9.40
N LYS A 101 -20.76 -12.14 8.65
CA LYS A 101 -19.57 -11.31 8.77
C LYS A 101 -19.68 -9.98 8.02
N PHE A 102 -20.69 -9.79 7.19
CA PHE A 102 -20.80 -8.61 6.35
C PHE A 102 -21.83 -7.63 6.90
N ILE A 103 -21.46 -6.35 6.92
CA ILE A 103 -22.37 -5.24 7.24
C ILE A 103 -22.54 -4.40 5.98
N ALA A 104 -23.78 -4.02 5.67
CA ALA A 104 -24.03 -3.15 4.53
C ALA A 104 -23.48 -1.75 4.80
N ASN A 105 -22.82 -1.20 3.79
CA ASN A 105 -22.29 0.16 3.82
C ASN A 105 -23.41 1.19 3.64
N PRO A 106 -23.20 2.44 4.08
CA PRO A 106 -24.11 3.55 3.81
C PRO A 106 -24.01 3.98 2.33
N VAL A 107 -24.60 3.18 1.44
CA VAL A 107 -24.59 3.42 -0.01
C VAL A 107 -25.75 4.31 -0.41
N GLN A 108 -25.46 5.37 -1.16
CA GLN A 108 -26.50 6.16 -1.80
C GLN A 108 -27.00 5.42 -3.04
N LEU A 109 -28.32 5.37 -3.26
CA LEU A 109 -28.89 4.77 -4.48
C LEU A 109 -28.32 5.40 -5.76
N ASN A 110 -27.91 6.66 -5.68
CA ASN A 110 -27.31 7.42 -6.76
C ASN A 110 -25.93 6.89 -7.20
N ASP A 111 -25.30 6.05 -6.38
CA ASP A 111 -24.00 5.45 -6.67
C ASP A 111 -24.15 4.06 -7.31
N LEU A 112 -25.37 3.49 -7.33
CA LEU A 112 -25.63 2.20 -7.95
C LEU A 112 -25.67 2.31 -9.47
N ASP A 113 -24.86 1.48 -10.13
CA ASP A 113 -24.95 1.23 -11.56
C ASP A 113 -26.16 0.34 -11.91
N ILE A 114 -26.55 0.33 -13.19
CA ILE A 114 -27.70 -0.46 -13.66
C ILE A 114 -27.51 -1.98 -13.48
N THR A 115 -26.27 -2.49 -13.54
CA THR A 115 -26.02 -3.93 -13.38
C THR A 115 -26.32 -4.37 -11.95
N LEU A 116 -25.88 -3.59 -10.97
CA LEU A 116 -26.10 -3.87 -9.57
C LEU A 116 -27.55 -3.60 -9.16
N ALA A 117 -28.14 -2.50 -9.61
CA ALA A 117 -29.55 -2.20 -9.37
C ALA A 117 -30.48 -3.29 -9.94
N SER A 118 -30.24 -3.73 -11.19
CA SER A 118 -31.01 -4.83 -11.79
C SER A 118 -30.81 -6.16 -11.08
N LEU A 119 -29.60 -6.45 -10.58
CA LEU A 119 -29.32 -7.65 -9.80
C LEU A 119 -30.10 -7.68 -8.49
N ILE A 120 -30.12 -6.56 -7.76
CA ILE A 120 -30.88 -6.44 -6.52
C ILE A 120 -32.38 -6.58 -6.80
N LEU A 121 -32.90 -5.90 -7.83
CA LEU A 121 -34.31 -6.02 -8.21
C LEU A 121 -34.69 -7.48 -8.54
N LEU A 122 -33.90 -8.15 -9.39
CA LEU A 122 -34.21 -9.51 -9.84
C LEU A 122 -34.14 -10.58 -8.76
N ASN A 123 -33.39 -10.35 -7.68
CA ASN A 123 -33.13 -11.39 -6.67
C ASN A 123 -33.68 -11.04 -5.28
N CYS A 124 -33.97 -9.77 -4.99
CA CYS A 124 -34.30 -9.30 -3.64
C CYS A 124 -35.64 -8.55 -3.56
N CYS A 125 -36.25 -8.24 -4.71
CA CYS A 125 -37.49 -7.48 -4.82
C CYS A 125 -38.61 -8.35 -5.40
N HIS A 126 -39.86 -7.97 -5.12
CA HIS A 126 -41.02 -8.65 -5.70
C HIS A 126 -41.35 -7.98 -7.04
N LEU A 127 -41.19 -8.73 -8.13
CA LEU A 127 -41.42 -8.26 -9.49
C LEU A 127 -42.52 -9.09 -10.15
N GLY A 128 -43.34 -8.45 -10.98
CA GLY A 128 -44.24 -9.19 -11.88
C GLY A 128 -43.45 -9.89 -12.99
N THR A 129 -43.98 -10.97 -13.57
CA THR A 129 -43.32 -11.74 -14.65
C THR A 129 -42.86 -10.85 -15.81
N SER A 130 -43.68 -9.88 -16.17
CA SER A 130 -43.37 -8.95 -17.27
C SER A 130 -42.25 -7.97 -16.92
N GLU A 131 -42.27 -7.42 -15.70
CA GLU A 131 -41.21 -6.55 -15.15
C GLU A 131 -39.88 -7.30 -15.05
N GLU A 132 -39.91 -8.53 -14.53
CA GLU A 132 -38.74 -9.39 -14.42
C GLU A 132 -38.10 -9.67 -15.79
N ASN A 133 -38.94 -9.99 -16.79
CA ASN A 133 -38.48 -10.21 -18.17
C ASN A 133 -37.87 -8.93 -18.79
N ALA A 134 -38.49 -7.77 -18.56
CA ALA A 134 -37.96 -6.49 -19.04
C ALA A 134 -36.59 -6.19 -18.42
N ILE A 135 -36.44 -6.34 -17.10
CA ILE A 135 -35.17 -6.09 -16.39
C ILE A 135 -34.08 -7.08 -16.85
N ARG A 136 -34.41 -8.37 -17.02
CA ARG A 136 -33.46 -9.37 -17.54
C ARG A 136 -32.97 -9.01 -18.94
N LYS A 137 -33.88 -8.58 -19.82
CA LYS A 137 -33.54 -8.16 -21.19
C LYS A 137 -32.69 -6.89 -21.19
N LEU A 138 -33.06 -5.86 -20.42
CA LEU A 138 -32.27 -4.62 -20.28
C LEU A 138 -30.87 -4.87 -19.74
N ARG A 139 -30.73 -5.75 -18.75
CA ARG A 139 -29.44 -6.13 -18.19
C ARG A 139 -28.58 -6.86 -19.22
N ARG A 140 -29.16 -7.84 -19.91
CA ARG A 140 -28.47 -8.55 -21.01
C ARG A 140 -28.06 -7.58 -22.10
N TYR A 141 -28.95 -6.66 -22.46
CA TYR A 141 -28.68 -5.63 -23.45
C TYR A 141 -27.50 -4.75 -23.03
N LYS A 142 -27.51 -4.18 -21.80
CA LYS A 142 -26.37 -3.41 -21.27
C LYS A 142 -25.06 -4.18 -21.32
N ASN A 143 -25.08 -5.45 -20.89
CA ASN A 143 -23.88 -6.28 -20.87
C ASN A 143 -23.41 -6.60 -22.30
N ASP A 144 -24.24 -7.18 -23.15
CA ASP A 144 -23.90 -7.56 -24.51
C ASP A 144 -23.46 -6.33 -25.32
N TYR A 145 -24.14 -5.20 -25.15
CA TYR A 145 -23.92 -4.00 -25.95
C TYR A 145 -22.75 -3.13 -25.46
N LEU A 146 -22.65 -2.82 -24.16
CA LEU A 146 -21.53 -2.00 -23.65
C LEU A 146 -20.21 -2.77 -23.62
N SER A 147 -20.23 -4.11 -23.46
CA SER A 147 -18.99 -4.89 -23.44
C SER A 147 -18.43 -5.24 -24.82
N HIS A 148 -19.25 -5.24 -25.88
CA HIS A 148 -18.80 -5.61 -27.24
C HIS A 148 -18.71 -4.42 -28.21
N ASN A 149 -19.27 -3.24 -27.90
CA ASN A 149 -19.30 -2.10 -28.83
C ASN A 149 -18.46 -0.89 -28.42
N THR A 150 -17.33 -1.05 -27.73
CA THR A 150 -16.35 0.05 -27.63
C THR A 150 -15.74 0.43 -29.01
N GLU A 151 -15.93 -0.43 -30.02
CA GLU A 151 -15.54 -0.20 -31.42
C GLU A 151 -16.71 -0.34 -32.42
N GLY A 152 -17.89 -0.77 -31.96
CA GLY A 152 -18.96 -1.26 -32.83
C GLY A 152 -19.91 -0.17 -33.35
N LYS A 153 -20.21 -0.25 -34.64
CA LYS A 153 -21.20 0.57 -35.34
C LYS A 153 -22.60 -0.02 -35.10
N ILE A 154 -23.62 0.80 -34.81
CA ILE A 154 -25.03 0.35 -34.92
C ILE A 154 -25.58 0.82 -36.25
N ASN A 155 -25.88 -0.11 -37.14
CA ASN A 155 -26.57 0.27 -38.37
C ASN A 155 -28.02 0.69 -38.07
N GLU A 156 -28.67 1.34 -39.04
CA GLU A 156 -30.02 1.87 -38.86
C GLU A 156 -31.06 0.80 -38.52
N THR A 157 -30.94 -0.39 -39.10
CA THR A 157 -31.88 -1.50 -38.87
C THR A 157 -31.77 -2.04 -37.45
N GLU A 158 -30.55 -2.24 -36.97
CA GLU A 158 -30.25 -2.64 -35.59
C GLU A 158 -30.76 -1.60 -34.60
N TYR A 159 -30.51 -0.31 -34.88
CA TYR A 159 -31.00 0.78 -34.03
C TYR A 159 -32.52 0.82 -33.97
N LYS A 160 -33.25 0.72 -35.10
CA LYS A 160 -34.72 0.76 -35.10
C LYS A 160 -35.32 -0.40 -34.30
N SER A 161 -34.78 -1.61 -34.49
CA SER A 161 -35.20 -2.80 -33.74
C SER A 161 -34.99 -2.59 -32.24
N LEU A 162 -33.78 -2.17 -31.88
CA LEU A 162 -33.39 -1.93 -30.51
C LEU A 162 -34.18 -0.81 -29.84
N TRP A 163 -34.35 0.31 -30.53
CA TRP A 163 -35.06 1.48 -30.01
C TRP A 163 -36.51 1.14 -29.71
N THR A 164 -37.14 0.35 -30.57
CA THR A 164 -38.50 -0.17 -30.37
C THR A 164 -38.57 -1.02 -29.11
N ASP A 165 -37.65 -1.98 -28.95
CA ASP A 165 -37.59 -2.83 -27.76
C ASP A 165 -37.37 -2.01 -26.48
N LEU A 166 -36.40 -1.09 -26.50
CA LEU A 166 -36.06 -0.24 -25.36
C LEU A 166 -37.22 0.67 -24.97
N THR A 167 -37.88 1.28 -25.94
CA THR A 167 -39.09 2.09 -25.74
C THR A 167 -40.18 1.28 -25.08
N ASN A 168 -40.48 0.08 -25.62
CA ASN A 168 -41.48 -0.81 -25.05
C ASN A 168 -41.14 -1.19 -23.60
N PHE A 169 -39.86 -1.46 -23.29
CA PHE A 169 -39.44 -1.78 -21.92
C PHE A 169 -39.60 -0.60 -20.96
N VAL A 170 -39.16 0.59 -21.37
CA VAL A 170 -39.25 1.80 -20.54
C VAL A 170 -40.71 2.14 -20.25
N LEU A 171 -41.57 2.13 -21.27
CA LEU A 171 -42.99 2.42 -21.11
C LEU A 171 -43.72 1.35 -20.30
N HIS A 172 -43.25 0.10 -20.34
CA HIS A 172 -43.79 -0.94 -19.47
C HIS A 172 -43.46 -0.72 -18.00
N LEU A 173 -42.27 -0.17 -17.70
CA LEU A 173 -41.86 0.16 -16.33
C LEU A 173 -42.53 1.45 -15.83
N ASP A 174 -42.63 2.47 -16.70
CA ASP A 174 -43.31 3.73 -16.42
C ASP A 174 -43.90 4.31 -17.72
N PRO A 175 -45.23 4.22 -17.92
CA PRO A 175 -45.90 4.74 -19.11
C PRO A 175 -45.74 6.25 -19.32
N ASN A 176 -45.38 7.01 -18.27
CA ASN A 176 -45.24 8.47 -18.37
C ASN A 176 -43.91 8.91 -19.00
N LYS A 177 -43.03 7.96 -19.36
CA LYS A 177 -41.71 8.24 -19.94
C LYS A 177 -41.72 8.45 -21.46
N GLN A 178 -42.88 8.47 -22.08
CA GLN A 178 -43.02 8.70 -23.53
C GLN A 178 -42.35 10.01 -23.99
N ASP A 179 -42.61 11.12 -23.29
CA ASP A 179 -42.05 12.42 -23.66
C ASP A 179 -40.52 12.48 -23.45
N ASP A 180 -40.02 11.83 -22.39
CA ASP A 180 -38.59 11.69 -22.12
C ASP A 180 -37.89 10.90 -23.24
N LEU A 181 -38.48 9.81 -23.71
CA LEU A 181 -37.97 9.01 -24.82
C LEU A 181 -37.95 9.80 -26.14
N ILE A 182 -39.05 10.49 -26.47
CA ILE A 182 -39.13 11.34 -27.67
C ILE A 182 -38.06 12.44 -27.61
N ARG A 183 -37.88 13.07 -26.45
CA ARG A 183 -36.85 14.10 -26.25
C ARG A 183 -35.45 13.54 -26.48
N ILE A 184 -35.14 12.37 -25.94
CA ILE A 184 -33.80 11.76 -26.07
C ILE A 184 -33.55 11.31 -27.52
N GLU A 185 -34.54 10.72 -28.20
CA GLU A 185 -34.43 10.31 -29.62
C GLU A 185 -34.17 11.50 -30.56
N LYS A 186 -34.91 12.59 -30.34
CA LYS A 186 -34.81 13.81 -31.14
C LYS A 186 -33.68 14.74 -30.68
N ARG A 187 -32.95 14.38 -29.62
CA ARG A 187 -31.90 15.22 -29.06
C ARG A 187 -30.84 15.46 -30.15
N PRO A 188 -30.51 16.72 -30.47
CA PRO A 188 -29.39 17.00 -31.33
C PRO A 188 -28.11 16.52 -30.64
N LEU A 189 -27.20 15.93 -31.40
CA LEU A 189 -25.82 15.73 -30.95
C LEU A 189 -25.23 17.13 -30.75
N ASP A 190 -25.30 17.66 -29.54
CA ASP A 190 -24.55 18.86 -29.20
C ASP A 190 -23.06 18.55 -29.39
N GLU A 191 -22.46 19.17 -30.41
CA GLU A 191 -21.04 19.03 -30.73
C GLU A 191 -20.17 19.22 -29.49
N GLY A 192 -20.53 20.09 -28.55
CA GLY A 192 -19.74 20.33 -27.34
C GLY A 192 -19.73 19.16 -26.35
N LEU A 193 -20.84 18.44 -26.21
CA LEU A 193 -20.95 17.27 -25.33
C LEU A 193 -20.41 16.02 -26.03
N CYS A 194 -20.68 15.84 -27.32
CA CYS A 194 -20.13 14.73 -28.08
C CYS A 194 -18.63 14.86 -28.32
N ASN A 195 -18.09 16.07 -28.47
CA ASN A 195 -16.64 16.27 -28.54
C ASN A 195 -15.98 15.99 -27.19
N ARG A 196 -16.62 16.32 -26.07
CA ARG A 196 -16.11 15.95 -24.73
C ARG A 196 -16.13 14.44 -24.51
N TYR A 197 -17.26 13.78 -24.73
CA TYR A 197 -17.34 12.32 -24.63
C TYR A 197 -16.40 11.60 -25.61
N SER A 198 -16.26 12.11 -26.83
CA SER A 198 -15.32 11.56 -27.82
C SER A 198 -13.87 11.79 -27.40
N LEU A 199 -13.52 12.96 -26.85
CA LEU A 199 -12.18 13.21 -26.30
C LEU A 199 -11.90 12.29 -25.11
N ASP A 200 -12.87 12.12 -24.21
CA ASP A 200 -12.73 11.29 -23.03
C ASP A 200 -12.58 9.81 -23.41
N LEU A 201 -13.37 9.32 -24.36
CA LEU A 201 -13.22 7.97 -24.92
C LEU A 201 -11.88 7.80 -25.67
N LEU A 202 -11.43 8.81 -26.42
CA LEU A 202 -10.12 8.77 -27.10
C LEU A 202 -8.97 8.74 -26.08
N ASN A 203 -9.08 9.50 -24.99
CA ASN A 203 -8.13 9.50 -23.89
C ASN A 203 -8.12 8.16 -23.15
N ILE A 204 -9.28 7.56 -22.92
CA ILE A 204 -9.40 6.22 -22.32
C ILE A 204 -8.79 5.16 -23.25
N HIS A 205 -9.09 5.21 -24.55
CA HIS A 205 -8.52 4.29 -25.53
C HIS A 205 -6.99 4.42 -25.62
N LYS A 206 -6.46 5.66 -25.56
CA LYS A 206 -5.02 5.90 -25.50
C LYS A 206 -4.39 5.30 -24.24
N LYS A 207 -5.01 5.48 -23.08
CA LYS A 207 -4.57 4.84 -21.82
C LYS A 207 -4.62 3.31 -21.90
N LEU A 208 -5.66 2.74 -22.52
CA LEU A 208 -5.76 1.29 -22.74
C LEU A 208 -4.64 0.76 -23.64
N ASN A 209 -4.29 1.49 -24.70
CA ASN A 209 -3.15 1.12 -25.55
C ASN A 209 -1.82 1.24 -24.81
N GLU A 210 -1.63 2.29 -24.02
CA GLU A 210 -0.45 2.45 -23.15
C GLU A 210 -0.33 1.29 -22.15
N MET A 211 -1.44 0.89 -21.51
CA MET A 211 -1.46 -0.30 -20.65
C MET A 211 -1.21 -1.59 -21.43
N GLY A 212 -1.73 -1.73 -22.65
CA GLY A 212 -1.46 -2.88 -23.51
C GLY A 212 0.03 -3.05 -23.82
N ILE A 213 0.73 -1.94 -24.09
CA ILE A 213 2.19 -1.92 -24.29
C ILE A 213 2.90 -2.32 -22.99
N GLN A 214 2.49 -1.76 -21.84
CA GLN A 214 3.07 -2.14 -20.54
C GLN A 214 2.88 -3.63 -20.23
N ILE A 215 1.72 -4.21 -20.55
CA ILE A 215 1.46 -5.64 -20.38
C ILE A 215 2.36 -6.47 -21.30
N GLN A 216 2.58 -6.04 -22.54
CA GLN A 216 3.52 -6.72 -23.44
C GLN A 216 4.95 -6.67 -22.90
N GLU A 217 5.40 -5.52 -22.39
CA GLU A 217 6.72 -5.36 -21.76
C GLU A 217 6.88 -6.26 -20.53
N ILE A 218 5.84 -6.33 -19.68
CA ILE A 218 5.81 -7.25 -18.53
C ILE A 218 5.90 -8.70 -19.00
N SER A 219 5.12 -9.08 -20.01
CA SER A 219 5.11 -10.44 -20.57
C SER A 219 6.48 -10.82 -21.15
N SER A 220 7.12 -9.92 -21.90
CA SER A 220 8.49 -10.11 -22.37
C SER A 220 9.49 -10.22 -21.21
N GLY A 221 9.34 -9.40 -20.18
CA GLY A 221 10.13 -9.51 -18.95
C GLY A 221 9.97 -10.87 -18.27
N MET A 222 8.74 -11.40 -18.19
CA MET A 222 8.45 -12.72 -17.65
C MET A 222 9.05 -13.84 -18.50
N GLN A 223 9.02 -13.74 -19.83
CA GLN A 223 9.70 -14.69 -20.71
C GLN A 223 11.22 -14.72 -20.49
N MET A 224 11.84 -13.56 -20.23
CA MET A 224 13.27 -13.50 -19.90
C MET A 224 13.60 -14.05 -18.50
N MET A 225 12.66 -14.02 -17.55
CA MET A 225 12.86 -14.60 -16.22
C MET A 225 12.74 -16.13 -16.20
N GLY A 226 12.01 -16.75 -17.14
CA GLY A 226 11.86 -18.20 -17.24
C GLY A 226 13.20 -18.98 -17.22
N PRO A 227 14.18 -18.62 -18.07
CA PRO A 227 15.52 -19.22 -18.06
C PRO A 227 16.29 -18.99 -16.75
N GLN A 228 16.10 -17.84 -16.08
CA GLN A 228 16.76 -17.55 -14.80
C GLN A 228 16.19 -18.44 -13.69
N ILE A 229 14.86 -18.65 -13.67
CA ILE A 229 14.19 -19.56 -12.74
C ILE A 229 14.62 -21.01 -12.99
N GLN A 230 14.77 -21.43 -14.25
CA GLN A 230 15.32 -22.75 -14.57
C GLN A 230 16.78 -22.90 -14.10
N GLY A 231 17.59 -21.85 -14.21
CA GLY A 231 18.96 -21.81 -13.69
C GLY A 231 19.04 -21.86 -12.16
N ILE A 232 18.08 -21.25 -11.46
CA ILE A 232 17.97 -21.37 -10.00
C ILE A 232 17.53 -22.80 -9.61
N SER A 233 16.55 -23.36 -10.31
CA SER A 233 16.06 -24.72 -10.07
C SER A 233 17.17 -25.78 -10.23
N SER A 234 18.00 -25.66 -11.27
CA SER A 234 19.14 -26.55 -11.47
C SER A 234 20.21 -26.38 -10.38
N ARG A 235 20.48 -25.15 -9.92
CA ARG A 235 21.37 -24.91 -8.76
C ARG A 235 20.81 -25.50 -7.46
N VAL A 236 19.51 -25.40 -7.24
CA VAL A 236 18.83 -26.01 -6.08
C VAL A 236 18.90 -27.54 -6.13
N GLN A 237 18.75 -28.15 -7.31
CA GLN A 237 18.94 -29.60 -7.46
C GLN A 237 20.36 -30.06 -7.12
N VAL A 238 21.38 -29.27 -7.48
CA VAL A 238 22.79 -29.54 -7.14
C VAL A 238 23.05 -29.36 -5.63
N MET A 239 22.30 -28.49 -4.94
CA MET A 239 22.42 -28.30 -3.49
C MET A 239 21.74 -29.39 -2.65
N GLY A 240 20.78 -30.12 -3.20
CA GLY A 240 20.05 -31.19 -2.49
C GLY A 240 20.95 -32.23 -1.79
N PRO A 241 21.97 -32.79 -2.47
CA PRO A 241 22.92 -33.71 -1.86
C PRO A 241 23.76 -33.10 -0.72
N HIS A 242 24.10 -31.81 -0.81
CA HIS A 242 24.85 -31.13 0.25
C HIS A 242 24.00 -30.91 1.52
N ILE A 243 22.71 -30.63 1.36
CA ILE A 243 21.76 -30.51 2.47
C ILE A 243 21.52 -31.86 3.15
N GLN A 244 21.51 -32.95 2.39
CA GLN A 244 21.44 -34.31 2.95
C GLN A 244 22.69 -34.66 3.77
N GLY A 245 23.89 -34.26 3.32
CA GLY A 245 25.12 -34.40 4.10
C GLY A 245 25.07 -33.69 5.44
N ILE A 246 24.67 -32.41 5.44
CA ILE A 246 24.51 -31.61 6.69
C ILE A 246 23.49 -32.25 7.64
N THR A 247 22.42 -32.83 7.11
CA THR A 247 21.40 -33.50 7.93
C THR A 247 21.97 -34.74 8.62
N SER A 248 22.82 -35.52 7.93
CA SER A 248 23.53 -36.65 8.51
C SER A 248 24.49 -36.21 9.61
N ASP A 249 25.26 -35.14 9.39
CA ASP A 249 26.19 -34.59 10.39
C ASP A 249 25.45 -34.09 11.65
N ILE A 250 24.29 -33.47 11.47
CA ILE A 250 23.41 -33.04 12.57
C ILE A 250 22.88 -34.25 13.35
N GLN A 251 22.47 -35.34 12.67
CA GLN A 251 22.02 -36.54 13.36
C GLN A 251 23.14 -37.22 14.15
N GLU A 252 24.37 -37.18 13.63
CA GLU A 252 25.55 -37.67 14.34
C GLU A 252 25.83 -36.83 15.60
N LEU A 253 25.81 -35.51 15.49
CA LEU A 253 25.95 -34.58 16.62
C LEU A 253 24.88 -34.78 17.70
N LEU A 254 23.62 -35.00 17.30
CA LEU A 254 22.51 -35.29 18.22
C LEU A 254 22.70 -36.65 18.93
N SER A 255 23.34 -37.62 18.30
CA SER A 255 23.67 -38.90 18.93
C SER A 255 24.75 -38.75 20.02
N TYR A 256 25.76 -37.91 19.79
CA TYR A 256 26.77 -37.58 20.82
C TYR A 256 26.15 -36.82 22.00
N GLN A 257 25.23 -35.88 21.73
CA GLN A 257 24.53 -35.14 22.77
C GLN A 257 23.62 -36.04 23.62
N ARG A 258 22.98 -37.05 23.00
CA ARG A 258 22.13 -38.02 23.70
C ARG A 258 22.93 -38.94 24.63
N ASN A 259 24.17 -39.27 24.26
CA ASN A 259 25.08 -40.08 25.07
C ASN A 259 25.78 -39.29 26.20
N ALA A 260 25.87 -37.96 26.09
CA ALA A 260 26.36 -37.10 27.18
C ALA A 260 25.34 -36.91 28.33
N ALA A 261 24.06 -37.22 28.10
CA ALA A 261 22.98 -36.98 29.05
C ALA A 261 22.84 -38.04 30.17
N THR A 262 23.62 -39.11 30.16
CA THR A 262 23.57 -40.21 31.15
C THR A 262 24.91 -40.51 31.81
N CYS A 263 25.77 -39.51 32.02
CA CYS A 263 26.91 -39.70 32.92
C CYS A 263 26.48 -39.58 34.39
N GLN A 264 26.09 -40.71 34.99
CA GLN A 264 25.74 -40.83 36.42
C GLN A 264 26.91 -40.43 37.35
N TYR A 265 28.14 -40.38 36.82
CA TYR A 265 29.36 -40.02 37.54
C TYR A 265 29.46 -38.51 37.84
N CYS A 266 29.08 -37.64 36.89
CA CYS A 266 29.16 -36.17 37.07
C CYS A 266 28.15 -35.64 38.11
N LYS A 267 27.02 -36.31 38.29
CA LYS A 267 26.00 -35.93 39.29
C LYS A 267 26.48 -36.19 40.72
N LYS A 268 27.28 -37.23 40.93
CA LYS A 268 27.81 -37.60 42.25
C LYS A 268 28.88 -36.61 42.73
N THR A 269 29.80 -36.21 41.84
CA THR A 269 30.87 -35.26 42.15
C THR A 269 30.36 -33.86 42.51
N LEU A 270 29.27 -33.40 41.88
CA LEU A 270 28.67 -32.09 42.17
C LEU A 270 27.89 -32.05 43.50
N ILE A 271 27.32 -33.19 43.92
CA ILE A 271 26.66 -33.33 45.22
C ILE A 271 27.71 -33.44 46.34
N GLU A 272 28.81 -34.16 46.10
CA GLU A 272 29.94 -34.30 47.04
C GLU A 272 30.71 -32.97 47.25
N GLN A 273 30.62 -32.02 46.31
CA GLN A 273 31.17 -30.65 46.42
C GLN A 273 30.20 -29.64 47.10
N GLY A 274 29.10 -30.11 47.70
CA GLY A 274 28.24 -29.26 48.53
C GLY A 274 27.30 -28.32 47.77
N MET A 275 27.08 -28.53 46.47
CA MET A 275 26.10 -27.76 45.71
C MET A 275 24.68 -28.30 45.97
N ASN A 276 23.85 -27.49 46.63
CA ASN A 276 22.45 -27.78 46.92
C ASN A 276 21.64 -28.05 45.62
N GLU A 277 20.83 -29.11 45.60
CA GLU A 277 19.96 -29.50 44.48
C GLU A 277 19.06 -28.36 43.95
N ARG A 278 18.73 -27.35 44.76
CA ARG A 278 18.01 -26.14 44.31
C ARG A 278 18.79 -25.31 43.29
N LYS A 279 20.14 -25.28 43.35
CA LYS A 279 20.99 -24.59 42.36
C LYS A 279 21.16 -25.39 41.07
N ILE A 280 21.01 -26.71 41.14
CA ILE A 280 21.05 -27.60 39.96
C ILE A 280 19.72 -27.50 39.18
N ASN A 281 18.60 -27.34 39.88
CA ASN A 281 17.29 -27.13 39.26
C ASN A 281 17.04 -25.68 38.81
N SER A 282 17.77 -24.68 39.34
CA SER A 282 17.68 -23.29 38.87
C SER A 282 18.40 -23.01 37.54
N TYR A 283 19.21 -23.94 37.03
CA TYR A 283 19.80 -23.85 35.69
C TYR A 283 18.85 -24.36 34.58
N LYS A 284 17.69 -24.92 34.96
CA LYS A 284 16.66 -25.43 34.03
C LYS A 284 15.48 -24.48 33.83
N LEU A 285 15.47 -23.32 34.49
CA LEU A 285 14.36 -22.36 34.46
C LEU A 285 14.80 -20.98 33.93
N GLY A 286 15.72 -20.97 32.96
CA GLY A 286 16.25 -19.74 32.32
C GLY A 286 15.98 -19.65 30.82
N GLN A 287 15.08 -20.47 30.28
CA GLN A 287 14.78 -20.51 28.84
C GLN A 287 13.34 -20.12 28.46
N ASP A 288 12.46 -19.74 29.41
CA ASP A 288 11.03 -19.51 29.13
C ASP A 288 10.48 -18.11 29.49
N ILE A 289 11.30 -17.07 29.53
CA ILE A 289 10.77 -15.70 29.65
C ILE A 289 11.56 -14.76 28.73
N PHE A 290 10.82 -13.94 27.97
CA PHE A 290 11.24 -12.98 26.93
C PHE A 290 11.47 -13.63 25.55
N TYR A 291 10.58 -13.52 24.57
CA TYR A 291 10.13 -12.27 23.95
C TYR A 291 8.65 -12.36 23.51
N GLN A 292 7.74 -11.76 24.28
CA GLN A 292 6.56 -11.13 23.69
C GLN A 292 7.00 -9.73 23.26
N HIS A 293 7.36 -9.57 21.99
CA HIS A 293 7.52 -8.25 21.38
C HIS A 293 6.59 -8.17 20.18
N GLY A 294 5.67 -7.21 20.25
CA GLY A 294 4.81 -6.84 19.13
C GLY A 294 5.68 -6.39 17.97
N GLU A 295 5.86 -7.27 16.99
CA GLU A 295 6.23 -6.88 15.65
C GLU A 295 5.14 -5.96 15.12
N ILE A 296 5.51 -4.76 14.69
CA ILE A 296 4.70 -4.01 13.74
C ILE A 296 5.00 -4.66 12.41
N ASP A 297 4.18 -5.65 12.04
CA ASP A 297 4.31 -6.33 10.76
C ASP A 297 3.84 -5.35 9.67
N LEU A 298 4.78 -4.67 9.03
CA LEU A 298 4.51 -3.78 7.89
C LEU A 298 3.96 -4.57 6.68
N LYS A 299 3.92 -5.91 6.70
CA LYS A 299 3.12 -6.69 5.74
C LYS A 299 1.65 -6.29 5.75
N PHE A 300 1.16 -5.74 6.87
CA PHE A 300 -0.22 -5.25 6.99
C PHE A 300 -0.43 -3.85 6.40
N LEU A 301 0.65 -3.05 6.25
CA LEU A 301 0.59 -1.63 5.89
C LEU A 301 0.44 -1.38 4.38
N LEU A 302 0.67 -2.39 3.57
CA LEU A 302 0.50 -2.33 2.13
C LEU A 302 -0.22 -3.60 1.71
N ASN A 303 -1.51 -3.48 1.39
CA ASN A 303 -2.28 -4.49 0.65
C ASN A 303 -1.37 -5.16 -0.39
N GLU A 304 -1.43 -6.48 -0.56
CA GLU A 304 -0.50 -7.28 -1.41
C GLU A 304 -0.32 -6.74 -2.84
N ASN A 305 -1.17 -5.81 -3.27
CA ASN A 305 -1.15 -5.12 -4.55
C ASN A 305 -0.16 -3.93 -4.67
N TYR A 306 0.52 -3.50 -3.61
CA TYR A 306 1.50 -2.40 -3.71
C TYR A 306 2.88 -2.90 -4.19
N ILE A 307 3.26 -2.47 -5.40
CA ILE A 307 4.52 -2.84 -6.08
C ILE A 307 5.61 -1.76 -5.88
N GLY A 308 5.29 -0.59 -5.32
CA GLY A 308 6.24 0.50 -5.11
C GLY A 308 7.32 0.21 -4.05
N THR A 309 8.58 0.60 -4.35
CA THR A 309 9.66 0.65 -3.37
C THR A 309 9.52 1.90 -2.49
N ILE A 310 9.28 1.71 -1.20
CA ILE A 310 9.41 2.77 -0.19
C ILE A 310 10.90 3.12 -0.09
N LYS A 311 11.26 4.38 -0.33
CA LYS A 311 12.66 4.84 -0.20
C LYS A 311 12.98 5.40 1.17
N ASP A 312 12.05 6.12 1.76
CA ASP A 312 12.24 6.78 3.03
C ASP A 312 10.89 6.98 3.71
N VAL A 313 10.92 7.13 5.04
CA VAL A 313 9.73 7.32 5.88
C VAL A 313 10.05 8.28 7.02
N VAL A 314 9.08 9.14 7.31
CA VAL A 314 9.08 9.96 8.51
C VAL A 314 7.84 9.70 9.35
N ILE A 315 8.02 9.67 10.66
CA ILE A 315 6.93 9.61 11.64
C ILE A 315 6.68 11.03 12.10
N MET A 316 5.47 11.53 11.88
CA MET A 316 5.00 12.84 12.33
C MET A 316 4.72 12.81 13.84
N ASP A 317 4.72 13.97 14.50
CA ASP A 317 4.51 14.05 15.96
C ASP A 317 3.12 13.55 16.42
N ASP A 318 2.13 13.61 15.52
CA ASP A 318 0.79 13.07 15.74
C ASP A 318 0.70 11.54 15.55
N GLY A 319 1.82 10.90 15.16
CA GLY A 319 1.93 9.46 14.95
C GLY A 319 1.79 9.03 13.49
N ARG A 320 1.35 9.89 12.58
CA ARG A 320 1.21 9.50 11.18
C ARG A 320 2.54 9.18 10.52
N LEU A 321 2.52 8.25 9.58
CA LEU A 321 3.65 7.86 8.76
C LEU A 321 3.52 8.57 7.41
N VAL A 322 4.56 9.28 6.98
CA VAL A 322 4.65 9.80 5.62
C VAL A 322 5.79 9.08 4.90
N MET A 323 5.45 8.38 3.81
CA MET A 323 6.36 7.50 3.08
C MET A 323 6.61 8.05 1.67
N CYS A 324 7.87 7.97 1.21
CA CYS A 324 8.24 8.27 -0.17
C CYS A 324 8.17 7.03 -1.05
N LEU A 325 7.25 7.04 -2.02
CA LEU A 325 7.12 5.99 -3.02
C LEU A 325 7.80 6.42 -4.32
N TYR A 326 9.02 5.95 -4.52
CA TYR A 326 9.93 6.47 -5.56
C TYR A 326 9.43 6.24 -6.98
N TYR A 327 9.06 5.00 -7.31
CA TYR A 327 8.59 4.65 -8.66
C TYR A 327 7.16 5.13 -8.94
N GLU A 328 6.38 5.39 -7.90
CA GLU A 328 5.00 5.85 -8.03
C GLU A 328 4.88 7.37 -8.03
N SER A 329 6.00 8.09 -7.84
CA SER A 329 6.05 9.55 -7.83
C SER A 329 4.99 10.16 -6.90
N ARG A 330 4.89 9.65 -5.67
CA ARG A 330 3.93 10.13 -4.66
C ARG A 330 4.42 9.99 -3.23
N LEU A 331 3.79 10.75 -2.34
CA LEU A 331 3.88 10.59 -0.89
C LEU A 331 2.65 9.84 -0.40
N LEU A 332 2.85 8.82 0.43
CA LEU A 332 1.77 8.08 1.07
C LEU A 332 1.69 8.50 2.53
N ILE A 333 0.49 8.82 3.01
CA ILE A 333 0.21 9.18 4.40
C ILE A 333 -0.61 8.06 5.00
N CYS A 334 -0.07 7.41 6.01
CA CYS A 334 -0.72 6.32 6.73
C CYS A 334 -0.80 6.61 8.22
N ASN A 335 -1.78 6.02 8.88
CA ASN A 335 -1.74 5.86 10.33
C ASN A 335 -0.73 4.77 10.72
N THR A 336 -0.30 4.74 11.98
CA THR A 336 0.63 3.71 12.48
C THR A 336 0.10 2.28 12.37
N ASP A 337 -1.21 2.12 12.21
CA ASP A 337 -1.90 0.83 12.19
C ASP A 337 -1.92 0.15 10.82
N GLY A 338 -1.62 0.87 9.72
CA GLY A 338 -1.96 0.34 8.39
C GLY A 338 -2.64 1.31 7.48
N SER A 339 -3.59 2.04 8.02
CA SER A 339 -4.63 2.61 7.16
C SER A 339 -4.07 3.77 6.35
N GLU A 340 -4.21 3.69 5.03
CA GLU A 340 -3.94 4.81 4.14
C GLU A 340 -4.95 5.93 4.42
N GLU A 341 -4.46 7.10 4.82
CA GLU A 341 -5.26 8.31 5.01
C GLU A 341 -5.34 9.12 3.71
N ALA A 342 -4.21 9.19 2.99
CA ALA A 342 -4.09 9.98 1.78
C ALA A 342 -2.85 9.64 0.96
N ALA A 343 -2.89 10.04 -0.32
CA ALA A 343 -1.73 10.07 -1.19
C ALA A 343 -1.60 11.46 -1.85
N ILE A 344 -0.37 11.97 -1.91
CA ILE A 344 -0.04 13.26 -2.55
C ILE A 344 0.85 13.00 -3.77
N PRO A 345 0.42 13.36 -4.99
CA PRO A 345 1.27 13.21 -6.17
C PRO A 345 2.48 14.14 -6.11
N VAL A 346 3.64 13.61 -6.49
CA VAL A 346 4.92 14.31 -6.57
C VAL A 346 5.35 14.39 -8.03
N LYS A 347 5.69 15.59 -8.52
CA LYS A 347 6.17 15.75 -9.89
C LYS A 347 7.66 15.38 -9.97
N GLY A 348 7.97 14.11 -10.17
CA GLY A 348 9.33 13.55 -10.18
C GLY A 348 9.45 12.39 -9.19
N MET A 349 10.64 11.86 -9.01
CA MET A 349 10.90 10.72 -8.14
C MET A 349 11.27 11.20 -6.73
N PRO A 350 10.39 11.07 -5.72
CA PRO A 350 10.72 11.43 -4.34
C PRO A 350 11.75 10.44 -3.78
N TYR A 351 12.83 10.94 -3.17
CA TYR A 351 13.94 10.11 -2.73
C TYR A 351 14.08 10.03 -1.21
N SER A 352 14.16 11.17 -0.52
CA SER A 352 14.28 11.23 0.94
C SER A 352 13.33 12.30 1.50
N ILE A 353 12.86 12.07 2.73
CA ILE A 353 11.84 12.90 3.38
C ILE A 353 12.21 13.22 4.82
N THR A 354 11.84 14.43 5.24
CA THR A 354 11.93 14.83 6.64
C THR A 354 10.70 15.65 7.04
N ALA A 355 10.32 15.57 8.30
CA ALA A 355 9.27 16.39 8.87
C ALA A 355 9.85 17.78 9.16
N VAL A 356 9.15 18.81 8.71
CA VAL A 356 9.48 20.21 9.00
C VAL A 356 8.75 20.65 10.26
N ASN A 357 7.49 20.27 10.38
CA ASN A 357 6.62 20.47 11.54
C ASN A 357 5.50 19.41 11.48
N ASN A 358 4.52 19.50 12.38
CA ASN A 358 3.42 18.52 12.49
C ASN A 358 2.53 18.42 11.23
N SER A 359 2.55 19.44 10.37
CA SER A 359 1.72 19.56 9.18
C SER A 359 2.49 19.54 7.86
N THR A 360 3.83 19.60 7.91
CA THR A 360 4.64 19.89 6.73
C THR A 360 5.81 18.94 6.63
N VAL A 361 6.05 18.45 5.43
CA VAL A 361 7.24 17.66 5.10
C VAL A 361 8.06 18.34 4.02
N ALA A 362 9.37 18.14 4.06
CA ALA A 362 10.29 18.48 3.00
C ALA A 362 10.79 17.19 2.35
N VAL A 363 10.78 17.16 1.03
CA VAL A 363 11.10 15.98 0.23
C VAL A 363 12.12 16.36 -0.82
N THR A 364 13.19 15.57 -0.95
CA THR A 364 14.09 15.68 -2.08
C THR A 364 13.48 14.99 -3.30
N VAL A 365 13.41 15.72 -4.42
CA VAL A 365 12.77 15.25 -5.65
C VAL A 365 13.79 15.19 -6.77
N TYR A 366 13.91 14.02 -7.37
CA TYR A 366 14.72 13.77 -8.55
C TYR A 366 13.86 13.83 -9.81
N GLN A 367 14.01 14.88 -10.63
CA GLN A 367 13.25 14.98 -11.89
C GLN A 367 14.10 14.54 -13.09
N THR A 368 15.37 14.95 -13.15
CA THR A 368 16.40 14.49 -14.10
C THR A 368 17.77 14.61 -13.45
N SER A 369 18.84 14.15 -14.10
CA SER A 369 20.23 14.25 -13.59
C SER A 369 20.68 15.69 -13.30
N ILE A 370 20.01 16.69 -13.87
CA ILE A 370 20.34 18.12 -13.74
C ILE A 370 19.27 18.95 -13.02
N ASN A 371 18.03 18.44 -12.91
CA ASN A 371 16.91 19.17 -12.31
C ASN A 371 16.52 18.56 -10.97
N GLN A 372 17.31 18.93 -9.97
CA GLN A 372 17.12 18.52 -8.59
C GLN A 372 16.54 19.65 -7.76
N ARG A 373 15.61 19.32 -6.87
CA ARG A 373 14.93 20.31 -6.03
C ARG A 373 14.43 19.72 -4.72
N ILE A 374 14.12 20.61 -3.79
CA ILE A 374 13.42 20.27 -2.55
C ILE A 374 11.98 20.74 -2.72
N ASP A 375 11.03 19.81 -2.63
CA ASP A 375 9.61 20.13 -2.62
C ASP A 375 9.08 20.08 -1.19
N ILE A 376 8.33 21.10 -0.81
CA ILE A 376 7.71 21.22 0.51
C ILE A 376 6.21 21.01 0.34
N TYR A 377 5.65 20.13 1.16
CA TYR A 377 4.25 19.73 1.10
C TYR A 377 3.54 19.99 2.41
N ASP A 378 2.32 20.51 2.30
CA ASP A 378 1.34 20.50 3.37
C ASP A 378 0.61 19.15 3.33
N ILE A 379 0.80 18.36 4.39
CA ILE A 379 0.26 17.01 4.52
C ILE A 379 -1.24 17.03 4.79
N TYR A 380 -1.74 18.00 5.57
CA TYR A 380 -3.17 18.10 5.88
C TYR A 380 -3.97 18.57 4.67
N ASN A 381 -3.47 19.61 4.01
CA ASN A 381 -4.14 20.20 2.86
C ASN A 381 -3.75 19.52 1.54
N LYS A 382 -2.93 18.47 1.58
CA LYS A 382 -2.57 17.57 0.47
C LYS A 382 -2.05 18.29 -0.77
N HIS A 383 -1.30 19.38 -0.60
CA HIS A 383 -0.77 20.15 -1.72
C HIS A 383 0.67 20.59 -1.49
N LYS A 384 1.33 20.91 -2.60
CA LYS A 384 2.69 21.43 -2.61
C LYS A 384 2.66 22.92 -2.23
N LEU A 385 3.43 23.29 -1.21
CA LEU A 385 3.58 24.69 -0.77
C LEU A 385 4.57 25.43 -1.65
N LYS A 386 5.78 24.88 -1.83
CA LYS A 386 6.83 25.49 -2.65
C LYS A 386 7.84 24.48 -3.15
N SER A 387 8.69 24.94 -4.07
CA SER A 387 9.79 24.19 -4.68
C SER A 387 11.05 25.03 -4.58
N ILE A 388 12.12 24.48 -4.03
CA ILE A 388 13.40 25.17 -3.91
C ILE A 388 14.34 24.52 -4.92
N PRO A 389 14.74 25.23 -5.99
CA PRO A 389 15.71 24.71 -6.93
C PRO A 389 17.05 24.60 -6.22
N VAL A 390 17.74 23.50 -6.47
CA VAL A 390 19.03 23.27 -5.84
C VAL A 390 20.06 22.99 -6.94
N PRO A 391 20.87 24.00 -7.29
CA PRO A 391 21.75 23.90 -8.44
C PRO A 391 22.96 22.99 -8.17
N GLY A 392 23.34 22.21 -9.19
CA GLY A 392 24.62 21.53 -9.26
C GLY A 392 24.72 20.16 -8.59
N LEU A 393 23.64 19.63 -8.00
CA LEU A 393 23.68 18.33 -7.31
C LEU A 393 23.25 17.19 -8.23
N VAL A 394 24.06 16.12 -8.26
CA VAL A 394 23.85 14.96 -9.14
C VAL A 394 23.02 13.87 -8.46
N CYS A 395 22.97 13.81 -7.13
CA CYS A 395 22.04 12.98 -6.34
C CYS A 395 21.91 13.51 -4.91
N TYR A 396 20.70 13.47 -4.32
CA TYR A 396 20.50 13.61 -2.87
C TYR A 396 20.45 12.26 -2.18
N TYR A 397 21.13 12.14 -1.04
CA TYR A 397 21.13 10.90 -0.26
C TYR A 397 20.42 11.01 1.08
N GLY A 398 20.28 12.23 1.60
CA GLY A 398 19.56 12.46 2.85
C GLY A 398 19.09 13.89 2.96
N ILE A 399 17.97 14.04 3.68
CA ILE A 399 17.43 15.33 4.10
C ILE A 399 17.10 15.27 5.59
N THR A 400 17.38 16.36 6.30
CA THR A 400 16.98 16.53 7.68
C THR A 400 16.63 17.99 7.97
N MET A 401 16.03 18.24 9.13
CA MET A 401 15.66 19.56 9.59
C MET A 401 16.39 19.90 10.88
N ILE A 402 16.88 21.12 10.99
CA ILE A 402 17.43 21.65 12.23
C ILE A 402 16.95 23.07 12.44
N LYS A 403 16.15 23.28 13.50
CA LYS A 403 15.45 24.54 13.72
C LYS A 403 14.64 24.92 12.45
N ASN A 404 14.88 26.09 11.87
CA ASN A 404 14.23 26.57 10.65
C ASN A 404 15.06 26.32 9.38
N LYS A 405 16.00 25.37 9.41
CA LYS A 405 16.90 25.09 8.28
C LYS A 405 16.69 23.67 7.77
N ILE A 406 16.53 23.55 6.46
CA ILE A 406 16.60 22.27 5.75
C ILE A 406 18.08 21.99 5.47
N VAL A 407 18.54 20.79 5.82
CA VAL A 407 19.90 20.34 5.52
C VAL A 407 19.81 19.15 4.57
N VAL A 408 20.46 19.27 3.43
CA VAL A 408 20.48 18.23 2.40
C VAL A 408 21.92 17.82 2.13
N GLY A 409 22.18 16.53 2.04
CA GLY A 409 23.47 16.02 1.57
C GLY A 409 23.34 15.41 0.20
N GLY A 410 24.28 15.78 -0.66
CA GLY A 410 24.32 15.30 -2.03
C GLY A 410 25.67 14.70 -2.41
N ARG A 411 25.66 13.91 -3.49
CA ARG A 411 26.87 13.42 -4.12
C ARG A 411 27.73 14.61 -4.55
N ASP A 412 28.97 14.65 -4.06
CA ASP A 412 30.06 15.54 -4.50
C ASP A 412 30.10 16.99 -3.97
N MET A 413 29.21 17.39 -3.06
CA MET A 413 29.13 18.80 -2.63
C MET A 413 28.99 19.04 -1.13
N GLY A 414 28.96 18.00 -0.30
CA GLY A 414 28.79 18.18 1.13
C GLY A 414 27.36 18.51 1.55
N LEU A 415 27.23 19.31 2.61
CA LEU A 415 25.94 19.72 3.16
C LEU A 415 25.50 21.05 2.55
N LEU A 416 24.30 21.04 1.98
CA LEU A 416 23.59 22.23 1.58
C LEU A 416 22.60 22.60 2.69
N ILE A 417 22.71 23.83 3.17
CA ILE A 417 21.86 24.37 4.22
C ILE A 417 20.97 25.45 3.60
N VAL A 418 19.66 25.24 3.71
CA VAL A 418 18.64 26.08 3.10
C VAL A 418 17.72 26.61 4.19
N ASP A 419 17.43 27.90 4.15
CA ASP A 419 16.42 28.49 5.03
C ASP A 419 15.03 28.00 4.62
N TYR A 420 14.32 27.37 5.55
CA TYR A 420 13.02 26.78 5.26
C TYR A 420 11.99 27.84 4.87
N LEU A 421 12.02 29.04 5.49
CA LEU A 421 10.99 30.05 5.30
C LEU A 421 11.12 30.75 3.96
N THR A 422 12.33 31.24 3.66
CA THR A 422 12.65 31.99 2.44
C THR A 422 12.94 31.07 1.26
N GLY A 423 13.50 29.89 1.50
CA GLY A 423 14.04 29.01 0.46
C GLY A 423 15.45 29.42 0.00
N GLU A 424 16.08 30.39 0.65
CA GLU A 424 17.44 30.83 0.32
C GLU A 424 18.48 29.78 0.74
N ILE A 425 19.49 29.58 -0.10
CA ILE A 425 20.66 28.77 0.23
C ILE A 425 21.54 29.58 1.17
N LEU A 426 21.62 29.17 2.43
CA LEU A 426 22.40 29.86 3.46
C LEU A 426 23.88 29.51 3.38
N GLN A 427 24.18 28.23 3.14
CA GLN A 427 25.55 27.72 3.18
C GLN A 427 25.67 26.43 2.37
N ASN A 428 26.84 26.26 1.75
CA ASN A 428 27.30 25.00 1.18
C ASN A 428 28.64 24.67 1.83
N THR A 429 28.74 23.56 2.55
CA THR A 429 29.97 23.21 3.28
C THR A 429 31.11 22.82 2.35
N GLY A 430 30.84 22.54 1.06
CA GLY A 430 31.87 22.23 0.05
C GLY A 430 32.69 20.97 0.39
N THR A 431 32.21 20.16 1.32
CA THR A 431 32.96 19.01 1.79
C THR A 431 32.97 17.98 0.68
N HIS A 432 34.14 17.63 0.16
CA HIS A 432 34.32 16.59 -0.88
C HIS A 432 34.01 15.16 -0.39
N CYS A 433 33.10 15.01 0.57
CA CYS A 433 32.51 13.76 1.02
C CYS A 433 31.08 13.66 0.49
N GLY A 434 30.60 12.45 0.23
CA GLY A 434 29.21 12.21 -0.12
C GLY A 434 28.40 11.93 1.14
N PRO A 435 27.70 12.92 1.71
CA PRO A 435 27.02 12.75 2.99
C PRO A 435 25.87 11.76 2.80
N TRP A 436 25.88 10.72 3.62
CA TRP A 436 24.86 9.69 3.69
C TRP A 436 24.33 9.61 5.13
N GLY A 437 23.11 9.08 5.30
CA GLY A 437 22.54 8.84 6.63
C GLY A 437 22.45 10.09 7.50
N ILE A 438 22.06 11.22 6.94
CA ILE A 438 22.08 12.53 7.63
C ILE A 438 21.03 12.57 8.73
N HIS A 439 21.43 13.01 9.92
CA HIS A 439 20.56 13.14 11.08
C HIS A 439 20.88 14.43 11.83
N SER A 440 19.85 15.15 12.29
CA SER A 440 20.02 16.36 13.09
C SER A 440 19.84 16.07 14.58
N SER A 441 20.61 16.75 15.42
CA SER A 441 20.49 16.66 16.87
C SER A 441 20.83 18.00 17.50
N SER A 442 19.83 18.64 18.11
CA SER A 442 19.96 19.96 18.76
C SER A 442 20.51 21.05 17.83
N ASP A 443 21.83 21.29 17.86
CA ASP A 443 22.59 22.27 17.08
C ASP A 443 23.61 21.63 16.13
N LYS A 444 23.58 20.30 15.97
CA LYS A 444 24.53 19.53 15.18
C LYS A 444 23.85 18.74 14.08
N ILE A 445 24.57 18.58 12.98
CA ILE A 445 24.24 17.63 11.91
C ILE A 445 25.27 16.52 11.94
N VAL A 446 24.80 15.28 11.97
CA VAL A 446 25.64 14.10 11.91
C VAL A 446 25.39 13.40 10.58
N PHE A 447 26.45 13.01 9.88
CA PHE A 447 26.36 12.33 8.59
C PHE A 447 27.55 11.40 8.37
N SER A 448 27.39 10.41 7.50
CA SER A 448 28.45 9.49 7.12
C SER A 448 29.01 9.79 5.74
N ASP A 449 30.28 9.46 5.48
CA ASP A 449 30.87 9.61 4.14
C ASP A 449 30.80 8.29 3.36
N TYR A 450 29.79 8.15 2.52
CA TYR A 450 29.59 6.93 1.73
C TYR A 450 30.59 6.81 0.57
N MET A 451 30.91 7.91 -0.10
CA MET A 451 31.61 7.89 -1.40
C MET A 451 33.06 7.43 -1.30
N ARG A 452 33.72 7.65 -0.16
CA ARG A 452 35.13 7.27 0.02
C ARG A 452 35.32 5.89 0.63
N ASN A 453 34.24 5.12 0.81
CA ASN A 453 34.23 3.86 1.59
C ASN A 453 34.91 4.03 2.96
N LYS A 454 34.80 5.23 3.54
CA LYS A 454 35.38 5.51 4.85
C LYS A 454 34.31 5.23 5.88
N ASN A 455 34.70 4.55 6.95
CA ASN A 455 33.84 4.35 8.11
C ASN A 455 33.73 5.65 8.94
N ASN A 456 33.84 6.80 8.30
CA ASN A 456 33.89 8.09 8.95
C ASN A 456 32.47 8.61 9.19
N LEU A 457 32.25 8.95 10.44
CA LEU A 457 31.15 9.74 10.92
C LEU A 457 31.63 11.18 11.05
N HIS A 458 30.90 12.10 10.44
CA HIS A 458 31.15 13.52 10.53
C HIS A 458 30.06 14.17 11.39
N TRP A 459 30.43 15.16 12.21
CA TRP A 459 29.45 16.05 12.80
C TRP A 459 29.82 17.51 12.54
N TYR A 460 28.83 18.24 12.04
CA TYR A 460 28.90 19.66 11.75
C TYR A 460 28.15 20.42 12.85
N SER A 461 28.85 21.34 13.51
CA SER A 461 28.29 22.22 14.54
C SER A 461 28.02 23.59 13.93
N PHE A 462 26.78 24.07 13.99
CA PHE A 462 26.47 25.44 13.54
C PHE A 462 27.11 26.51 14.42
N THR A 463 27.45 26.15 15.65
CA THR A 463 28.01 27.05 16.66
C THR A 463 29.49 27.31 16.39
N ASP A 464 30.20 26.27 15.94
CA ASP A 464 31.65 26.31 15.74
C ASP A 464 32.07 26.38 14.25
N ASP A 465 31.10 26.24 13.32
CA ASP A 465 31.32 26.11 11.86
C ASP A 465 32.42 25.08 11.51
N PHE A 466 32.51 24.03 12.33
CA PHE A 466 33.57 23.03 12.24
C PHE A 466 33.01 21.63 12.06
N ILE A 467 33.72 20.85 11.25
CA ILE A 467 33.41 19.43 11.01
C ILE A 467 34.41 18.58 11.78
N HIS A 468 33.91 17.89 12.78
CA HIS A 468 34.70 16.85 13.43
C HIS A 468 34.46 15.52 12.72
N THR A 469 35.45 14.64 12.80
CA THR A 469 35.40 13.31 12.20
C THR A 469 35.69 12.26 13.26
N LEU A 470 34.91 11.18 13.23
CA LEU A 470 35.05 10.01 14.08
C LEU A 470 35.04 8.78 13.18
N THR A 471 36.09 7.96 13.23
CA THR A 471 36.14 6.71 12.44
C THR A 471 35.51 5.56 13.23
N LEU A 472 34.49 4.94 12.65
CA LEU A 472 33.80 3.76 13.16
C LEU A 472 34.47 2.45 12.68
N PRO A 473 34.19 1.32 13.33
CA PRO A 473 34.67 0.01 12.87
C PRO A 473 34.11 -0.41 11.51
N SER A 474 32.93 0.11 11.12
CA SER A 474 32.24 -0.22 9.88
C SER A 474 31.41 0.97 9.38
N ILE A 475 31.08 0.97 8.08
CA ILE A 475 30.37 2.07 7.39
C ILE A 475 28.98 2.25 8.02
N PRO A 476 28.67 3.38 8.65
CA PRO A 476 27.33 3.65 9.17
C PRO A 476 26.35 3.91 8.03
N LEU A 477 25.29 3.08 7.96
CA LEU A 477 24.23 3.15 6.95
C LEU A 477 23.05 4.02 7.39
N SER A 478 22.71 3.98 8.67
CA SER A 478 21.62 4.77 9.26
C SER A 478 21.95 5.15 10.69
N MET A 479 21.41 6.29 11.12
CA MET A 479 21.79 6.91 12.38
C MET A 479 20.60 7.60 13.04
N THR A 480 20.61 7.62 14.36
CA THR A 480 19.64 8.37 15.16
C THR A 480 20.28 8.86 16.45
N THR A 481 19.82 9.99 16.98
CA THR A 481 20.24 10.47 18.30
C THR A 481 19.13 10.32 19.32
N LEU A 482 19.51 9.93 20.53
CA LEU A 482 18.66 9.99 21.71
C LEU A 482 18.55 11.43 22.25
N ARG A 483 17.60 11.63 23.17
CA ARG A 483 17.37 12.94 23.82
C ARG A 483 18.54 13.42 24.66
N ASP A 484 19.39 12.53 25.15
CA ASP A 484 20.62 12.84 25.89
C ASP A 484 21.79 13.25 24.96
N GLY A 485 21.54 13.32 23.65
CA GLY A 485 22.53 13.64 22.62
C GLY A 485 23.39 12.44 22.22
N SER A 486 23.19 11.26 22.80
CA SER A 486 23.92 10.05 22.41
C SER A 486 23.48 9.60 21.01
N LEU A 487 24.43 9.18 20.19
CA LEU A 487 24.22 8.74 18.82
C LEU A 487 24.28 7.23 18.72
N TYR A 488 23.33 6.65 18.00
CA TYR A 488 23.33 5.25 17.58
C TYR A 488 23.49 5.20 16.07
N ALA A 489 24.44 4.39 15.61
CA ALA A 489 24.67 4.15 14.19
C ALA A 489 24.57 2.65 13.90
N LEU A 490 23.74 2.30 12.92
CA LEU A 490 23.72 0.95 12.34
C LEU A 490 24.72 0.90 11.22
N CYS A 491 25.68 0.00 11.35
CA CYS A 491 26.76 -0.18 10.42
C CYS A 491 26.46 -1.29 9.39
N LYS A 492 27.17 -1.24 8.27
CA LYS A 492 27.06 -2.18 7.14
C LYS A 492 27.34 -3.62 7.50
N ASP A 493 28.14 -3.85 8.55
CA ASP A 493 28.41 -5.17 9.10
C ASP A 493 27.29 -5.70 10.03
N GLY A 494 26.21 -4.93 10.19
CA GLY A 494 25.09 -5.23 11.09
C GLY A 494 25.33 -4.90 12.55
N SER A 495 26.50 -4.33 12.89
CA SER A 495 26.76 -3.86 14.24
C SER A 495 26.00 -2.57 14.53
N VAL A 496 25.59 -2.39 15.79
CA VAL A 496 25.05 -1.12 16.29
C VAL A 496 26.12 -0.46 17.16
N GLN A 497 26.56 0.71 16.73
CA GLN A 497 27.56 1.52 17.41
C GLN A 497 26.88 2.59 18.25
N HIS A 498 27.16 2.61 19.55
CA HIS A 498 26.73 3.68 20.44
C HIS A 498 27.89 4.64 20.70
N VAL A 499 27.66 5.92 20.43
CA VAL A 499 28.57 7.03 20.65
C VAL A 499 27.94 7.97 21.66
N SER A 500 28.46 7.99 22.89
CA SER A 500 27.95 8.86 23.95
C SER A 500 28.27 10.33 23.68
N SER A 501 27.33 11.22 23.97
CA SER A 501 27.52 12.68 23.86
C SER A 501 28.69 13.21 24.68
N ASN A 502 29.01 12.56 25.81
CA ASN A 502 30.00 13.04 26.79
C ASN A 502 31.37 12.36 26.69
N ARG A 503 31.50 11.28 25.91
CA ARG A 503 32.76 10.53 25.79
C ARG A 503 33.02 10.20 24.33
N LYS A 504 34.20 10.55 23.82
CA LYS A 504 34.76 10.06 22.54
C LYS A 504 35.11 8.56 22.62
N GLN A 505 34.27 7.74 23.24
CA GLN A 505 34.49 6.31 23.47
C GLN A 505 33.33 5.51 22.89
N PHE A 506 33.66 4.41 22.24
CA PHE A 506 32.71 3.49 21.62
C PHE A 506 32.23 2.45 22.61
N LYS A 507 30.94 2.11 22.50
CA LYS A 507 30.46 0.82 22.98
C LYS A 507 29.79 0.09 21.82
N THR A 508 30.47 -0.92 21.27
CA THR A 508 29.86 -1.83 20.29
C THR A 508 28.81 -2.67 21.01
N LEU A 509 27.55 -2.54 20.58
CA LEU A 509 26.50 -3.45 21.00
C LEU A 509 26.49 -4.61 20.00
N LYS A 510 26.98 -5.78 20.43
CA LYS A 510 26.95 -6.98 19.58
C LYS A 510 25.51 -7.44 19.42
N THR A 511 25.05 -7.53 18.17
CA THR A 511 23.83 -8.24 17.79
C THR A 511 24.20 -9.69 17.51
N ASN A 512 23.44 -10.67 18.04
CA ASN A 512 23.74 -12.10 17.92
C ASN A 512 23.41 -12.69 16.53
N GLN A 513 23.46 -11.90 15.44
CA GLN A 513 23.09 -12.39 14.11
C GLN A 513 24.30 -12.75 13.27
N SER A 514 24.27 -13.97 12.75
CA SER A 514 25.18 -14.51 11.73
C SER A 514 25.08 -13.73 10.43
N GLN A 515 26.24 -13.53 9.80
CA GLN A 515 26.48 -12.94 8.47
C GLN A 515 25.33 -13.08 7.46
N GLY A 516 24.52 -12.04 7.36
CA GLY A 516 23.58 -11.81 6.25
C GLY A 516 23.62 -10.34 5.89
N PHE A 517 23.70 -10.02 4.59
CA PHE A 517 23.67 -8.63 4.12
C PHE A 517 22.38 -7.95 4.60
N ILE A 518 22.49 -6.95 5.48
CA ILE A 518 21.37 -6.08 5.84
C ILE A 518 21.20 -5.08 4.69
N ASP A 519 20.14 -5.26 3.90
CA ASP A 519 19.74 -4.27 2.90
C ASP A 519 19.09 -3.05 3.57
N PHE A 520 19.35 -1.89 2.96
CA PHE A 520 19.08 -0.52 3.42
C PHE A 520 17.84 -0.37 4.31
N GLY A 521 18.08 0.02 5.56
CA GLY A 521 17.05 0.26 6.56
C GLY A 521 17.29 1.53 7.35
N THR A 522 16.24 2.32 7.53
CA THR A 522 16.25 3.54 8.35
C THR A 522 16.04 3.15 9.81
N ILE A 523 16.89 3.66 10.72
CA ILE A 523 16.65 3.63 12.17
C ILE A 523 15.96 4.91 12.60
N ARG A 524 14.85 4.80 13.31
CA ARG A 524 14.19 5.95 13.96
C ARG A 524 13.88 5.64 15.41
N TYR A 525 14.09 6.62 16.28
CA TYR A 525 13.72 6.57 17.69
C TYR A 525 12.34 7.19 17.91
N ASN A 526 11.39 6.42 18.45
CA ASN A 526 10.09 6.95 18.87
C ASN A 526 10.19 7.44 20.32
N SER A 527 10.18 8.76 20.51
CA SER A 527 10.35 9.35 21.84
C SER A 527 9.14 9.20 22.77
N LYS A 528 7.93 8.95 22.23
CA LYS A 528 6.72 8.67 23.04
C LYS A 528 6.72 7.23 23.55
N GLN A 529 7.19 6.29 22.73
CA GLN A 529 7.20 4.86 23.06
C GLN A 529 8.52 4.35 23.65
N LYS A 530 9.58 5.18 23.67
CA LYS A 530 10.95 4.80 24.07
C LYS A 530 11.51 3.57 23.33
N LYS A 531 11.21 3.47 22.03
CA LYS A 531 11.60 2.31 21.19
C LYS A 531 12.43 2.74 19.99
N MET A 532 13.44 1.93 19.66
CA MET A 532 14.19 2.03 18.40
C MET A 532 13.59 1.08 17.36
N VAL A 533 13.36 1.60 16.15
CA VAL A 533 12.66 0.92 15.08
C VAL A 533 13.58 0.86 13.85
N THR A 534 13.78 -0.32 13.25
CA THR A 534 14.39 -0.47 11.92
C THR A 534 13.35 -0.85 10.87
N LEU A 535 13.49 -0.37 9.64
CA LEU A 535 12.80 -0.93 8.47
C LEU A 535 13.75 -1.83 7.67
N ASN A 536 13.31 -3.02 7.25
CA ASN A 536 14.02 -3.81 6.23
C ASN A 536 13.25 -3.75 4.90
N SER A 537 13.92 -3.27 3.85
CA SER A 537 13.34 -3.06 2.51
C SER A 537 12.99 -4.34 1.74
N LYS A 538 13.64 -5.48 2.04
CA LYS A 538 13.31 -6.77 1.42
C LYS A 538 12.16 -7.49 2.10
N ASP A 539 12.10 -7.41 3.42
CA ASP A 539 11.17 -8.22 4.20
C ASP A 539 9.86 -7.47 4.54
N ARG A 540 9.80 -6.15 4.34
CA ARG A 540 8.69 -5.30 4.81
C ARG A 540 8.41 -5.55 6.31
N ILE A 541 9.47 -5.66 7.13
CA ILE A 541 9.34 -5.88 8.57
C ILE A 541 9.95 -4.68 9.30
N VAL A 542 9.19 -4.15 10.26
CA VAL A 542 9.71 -3.27 11.30
C VAL A 542 10.14 -4.12 12.50
N LYS A 543 11.43 -4.07 12.85
CA LYS A 543 11.92 -4.71 14.07
C LYS A 543 12.20 -3.66 15.14
N ILE A 544 11.66 -3.89 16.34
CA ILE A 544 12.04 -3.13 17.53
C ILE A 544 13.42 -3.66 17.96
N LEU A 545 14.45 -2.84 17.80
CA LEU A 545 15.82 -3.24 18.13
C LEU A 545 16.10 -3.21 19.64
N HIS A 546 15.37 -2.37 20.39
CA HIS A 546 15.57 -2.18 21.83
C HIS A 546 14.43 -1.36 22.45
N GLU A 547 13.99 -1.75 23.65
CA GLU A 547 13.39 -0.83 24.63
C GLU A 547 14.52 -0.09 25.36
N VAL A 548 14.39 1.24 25.48
CA VAL A 548 15.34 2.13 26.19
C VAL A 548 14.78 2.55 27.53
#